data_AF-A0A914VNN9-F1
#
_entry.id   AF-A0A914VNN9-F1
#
_cell.length_a   1.000
_cell.length_b   1.000
_cell.length_c   1.000
_cell.angle_alpha   90.00
_cell.angle_beta   90.00
_cell.angle_gamma   90.00
#
_symmetry.space_group_name_H-M   'P 1'
#
loop_
_entity.id
_entity.type
_entity.pdbx_description
1 polymer ?
#
loop_
_entity_poly.entity_id
_entity_poly.type
_entity_poly.pdbx_seq_one_letter_code
_entity_poly.pdbx_strand_id
1 'polypeptide(L)'
;MCQLESRGCNAIGCNWDAGSLSCGYFQIKLAYYQDCGEPWKQQGESTEQAWQRCGNNWDCSVQCIHNYMNRYGGNCPGRSDCERMARIHNGGPYGCNSGTDWYWNKISQCMG
;
A
#
# COMPACT_ATOMS: atom_id res chain seq x y z
N MET A 1 6.87 5.51 4.05
CA MET A 1 5.88 4.42 4.18
C MET A 1 6.53 3.11 4.59
N CYS A 2 7.39 2.48 3.77
CA CYS A 2 7.96 1.16 4.12
C CYS A 2 8.66 1.10 5.48
N GLN A 3 9.34 2.18 5.90
CA GLN A 3 9.99 2.26 7.20
C GLN A 3 9.01 1.98 8.35
N LEU A 4 7.79 2.53 8.24
CA LEU A 4 6.71 2.35 9.20
C LEU A 4 6.02 1.00 9.03
N GLU A 5 5.65 0.64 7.80
CA GLU A 5 4.84 -0.55 7.50
C GLU A 5 5.54 -1.87 7.81
N SER A 6 6.84 -1.95 7.56
CA SER A 6 7.63 -3.18 7.72
C SER A 6 8.80 -3.05 8.68
N ARG A 7 8.82 -1.99 9.51
CA ARG A 7 9.84 -1.73 10.54
C ARG A 7 11.25 -1.81 9.96
N GLY A 8 11.56 -0.91 9.02
CA GLY A 8 12.86 -0.88 8.35
C GLY A 8 12.87 -1.24 6.87
N CYS A 9 11.72 -1.20 6.19
CA CYS A 9 11.61 -1.56 4.77
C CYS A 9 12.06 -3.01 4.49
N ASN A 10 11.45 -3.97 5.18
CA ASN A 10 11.77 -5.39 5.10
C ASN A 10 10.63 -6.21 4.46
N ALA A 11 10.98 -7.34 3.81
CA ALA A 11 9.99 -8.33 3.36
C ALA A 11 9.53 -9.18 4.55
N ILE A 12 8.51 -8.71 5.29
CA ILE A 12 8.06 -9.30 6.56
C ILE A 12 6.97 -10.38 6.42
N GLY A 13 6.75 -10.89 5.21
CA GLY A 13 5.66 -11.84 4.96
C GLY A 13 4.29 -11.21 5.14
N CYS A 14 3.27 -12.04 5.33
CA CYS A 14 1.89 -11.60 5.52
C CYS A 14 1.49 -11.67 6.98
N ASN A 15 1.05 -10.55 7.52
CA ASN A 15 0.69 -10.40 8.93
C ASN A 15 -0.77 -9.98 9.05
N TRP A 16 -1.39 -10.38 10.15
CA TRP A 16 -2.75 -9.99 10.46
C TRP A 16 -2.82 -8.52 10.84
N ASP A 17 -3.61 -7.73 10.11
CA ASP A 17 -3.75 -6.29 10.29
C ASP A 17 -5.19 -5.83 10.03
N ALA A 18 -5.83 -5.32 11.09
CA ALA A 18 -7.18 -4.76 11.05
C ALA A 18 -8.22 -5.64 10.30
N GLY A 19 -8.29 -6.92 10.66
CA GLY A 19 -9.32 -7.85 10.18
C GLY A 19 -9.00 -8.59 8.87
N SER A 20 -7.82 -8.38 8.28
CA SER A 20 -7.36 -9.13 7.12
C SER A 20 -5.84 -9.29 7.13
N LEU A 21 -5.30 -10.13 6.26
CA LEU A 21 -3.85 -10.21 6.04
C LEU A 21 -3.35 -9.02 5.19
N SER A 22 -2.15 -8.54 5.52
CA SER A 22 -1.39 -7.50 4.82
C SER A 22 0.05 -8.00 4.59
N CYS A 23 0.62 -7.82 3.39
CA CYS A 23 1.89 -8.45 3.01
C CYS A 23 3.04 -7.47 2.75
N GLY A 24 4.21 -7.87 3.25
CA GLY A 24 5.56 -7.40 2.91
C GLY A 24 5.84 -5.93 3.16
N TYR A 25 6.62 -5.31 2.27
CA TYR A 25 7.32 -4.03 2.51
C TYR A 25 6.39 -2.88 2.91
N PHE A 26 5.19 -2.87 2.35
CA PHE A 26 4.20 -1.82 2.52
C PHE A 26 2.88 -2.33 3.11
N GLN A 27 2.85 -3.57 3.62
CA GLN A 27 1.64 -4.19 4.19
C GLN A 27 0.44 -4.09 3.25
N ILE A 28 0.64 -4.46 1.97
CA ILE A 28 -0.41 -4.42 0.94
C ILE A 28 -1.46 -5.49 1.25
N LYS A 29 -2.74 -5.14 1.27
CA LYS A 29 -3.87 -6.08 1.41
C LYS A 29 -4.24 -6.71 0.06
N LEU A 30 -4.88 -7.89 0.06
CA LEU A 30 -5.28 -8.58 -1.17
C LEU A 30 -6.17 -7.71 -2.08
N ALA A 31 -7.17 -7.03 -1.52
CA ALA A 31 -8.04 -6.12 -2.29
C ALA A 31 -7.27 -4.94 -2.88
N TYR A 32 -6.27 -4.42 -2.17
CA TYR A 32 -5.39 -3.37 -2.69
C TYR A 32 -4.62 -3.88 -3.92
N TYR A 33 -4.08 -5.09 -3.84
CA TYR A 33 -3.35 -5.72 -4.95
C TYR A 33 -4.23 -5.95 -6.19
N GLN A 34 -5.46 -6.41 -5.98
CA GLN A 34 -6.44 -6.53 -7.06
C GLN A 34 -6.70 -5.18 -7.71
N ASP A 35 -6.88 -4.14 -6.89
CA ASP A 35 -7.20 -2.81 -7.40
C ASP A 35 -6.03 -2.10 -8.09
N CYS A 36 -4.79 -2.44 -7.73
CA CYS A 36 -3.60 -1.97 -8.42
C CYS A 36 -3.30 -2.74 -9.72
N GLY A 37 -4.20 -3.62 -10.15
CA GLY A 37 -4.14 -4.32 -11.43
C GLY A 37 -3.34 -5.62 -11.40
N GLU A 38 -3.16 -6.23 -10.23
CA GLU A 38 -2.47 -7.51 -10.05
C GLU A 38 -1.08 -7.57 -10.75
N PRO A 39 -0.18 -6.57 -10.52
CA PRO A 39 1.08 -6.51 -11.23
C PRO A 39 1.90 -7.78 -11.01
N TRP A 40 2.55 -8.21 -12.09
CA TRP A 40 3.47 -9.36 -12.14
C TRP A 40 2.82 -10.70 -11.84
N LYS A 41 1.48 -10.79 -11.76
CA LYS A 41 0.76 -12.06 -11.71
C LYS A 41 1.08 -12.90 -12.94
N GLN A 42 1.43 -14.16 -12.73
CA GLN A 42 1.79 -15.08 -13.79
C GLN A 42 0.55 -15.84 -14.30
N GLN A 43 0.62 -16.33 -15.54
CA GLN A 43 -0.45 -17.15 -16.10
C GLN A 43 -0.61 -18.44 -15.27
N GLY A 44 -1.82 -18.71 -14.80
CA GLY A 44 -2.13 -19.87 -13.96
C GLY A 44 -1.84 -19.68 -12.47
N GLU A 45 -1.23 -18.57 -12.06
CA GLU A 45 -1.03 -18.23 -10.64
C GLU A 45 -2.32 -17.67 -10.03
N SER A 46 -2.64 -18.07 -8.80
CA SER A 46 -3.77 -17.48 -8.08
C SER A 46 -3.46 -16.02 -7.71
N THR A 47 -4.48 -15.16 -7.62
CA THR A 47 -4.28 -13.78 -7.17
C THR A 47 -3.65 -13.73 -5.78
N GLU A 48 -4.00 -14.65 -4.89
CA GLU A 48 -3.44 -14.70 -3.53
C GLU A 48 -1.93 -15.01 -3.55
N GLN A 49 -1.50 -15.99 -4.34
CA GLN A 49 -0.07 -16.31 -4.50
C GLN A 49 0.70 -15.12 -5.10
N ALA A 50 0.14 -14.52 -6.16
CA ALA A 50 0.73 -13.38 -6.82
C ALA A 50 0.86 -12.17 -5.88
N TRP A 51 -0.18 -11.92 -5.07
CA TRP A 51 -0.21 -10.88 -4.06
C TRP A 51 0.86 -11.07 -2.97
N GLN A 52 0.94 -12.26 -2.38
CA GLN A 52 1.91 -12.57 -1.33
C GLN A 52 3.35 -12.42 -1.86
N ARG A 53 3.61 -12.90 -3.08
CA ARG A 53 4.90 -12.73 -3.76
C ARG A 53 5.19 -11.26 -4.08
N CYS A 54 4.21 -10.54 -4.61
CA CYS A 54 4.36 -9.14 -4.97
C CYS A 54 4.62 -8.26 -3.74
N GLY A 55 3.88 -8.45 -2.64
CA GLY A 55 4.07 -7.69 -1.40
C GLY A 55 5.47 -7.85 -0.81
N ASN A 56 6.08 -9.03 -0.97
CA ASN A 56 7.45 -9.33 -0.53
C ASN A 56 8.51 -9.04 -1.60
N ASN A 57 8.14 -8.45 -2.74
CA ASN A 57 9.06 -7.97 -3.75
C ASN A 57 8.98 -6.44 -3.82
N TRP A 58 10.11 -5.76 -3.64
CA TRP A 58 10.16 -4.31 -3.57
C TRP A 58 9.58 -3.66 -4.83
N ASP A 59 10.09 -4.03 -6.00
CA ASP A 59 9.71 -3.42 -7.28
C ASP A 59 8.23 -3.65 -7.62
N CYS A 60 7.74 -4.87 -7.42
CA CYS A 60 6.34 -5.19 -7.62
C CYS A 60 5.44 -4.41 -6.66
N SER A 61 5.82 -4.31 -5.39
CA SER A 61 5.08 -3.54 -4.40
C SER A 61 5.03 -2.05 -4.73
N VAL A 62 6.15 -1.46 -5.14
CA VAL A 62 6.22 -0.06 -5.56
C VAL A 62 5.35 0.17 -6.79
N GLN A 63 5.42 -0.72 -7.79
CA GLN A 63 4.55 -0.64 -8.96
C GLN A 63 3.07 -0.73 -8.58
N CYS A 64 2.71 -1.61 -7.66
CA CYS A 64 1.35 -1.72 -7.16
C CYS A 64 0.88 -0.41 -6.49
N ILE A 65 1.71 0.21 -5.64
CA ILE A 65 1.37 1.50 -5.03
C ILE A 65 1.18 2.59 -6.10
N HIS A 66 2.07 2.67 -7.09
CA HIS A 66 1.94 3.64 -8.18
C HIS A 66 0.64 3.42 -8.99
N ASN A 67 0.31 2.18 -9.34
CA ASN A 67 -0.95 1.87 -10.02
C ASN A 67 -2.18 2.23 -9.16
N TYR A 68 -2.12 1.97 -7.86
CA TYR A 68 -3.19 2.33 -6.93
C TYR A 68 -3.36 3.84 -6.80
N MET A 69 -2.25 4.60 -6.76
CA MET A 69 -2.27 6.06 -6.78
C MET A 69 -2.76 6.62 -8.11
N ASN A 70 -2.42 6.00 -9.24
CA ASN A 70 -2.98 6.40 -10.54
C ASN A 70 -4.48 6.20 -10.59
N ARG A 71 -5.00 5.14 -9.96
CA ARG A 71 -6.43 4.83 -9.90
C ARG A 71 -7.21 5.73 -8.94
N TYR A 72 -6.67 6.00 -7.75
CA TYR A 72 -7.41 6.65 -6.66
C TYR A 72 -6.85 7.98 -6.19
N GLY A 73 -5.70 8.42 -6.68
CA GLY A 73 -5.06 9.68 -6.30
C GLY A 73 -5.97 10.90 -6.47
N GLY A 74 -6.80 10.91 -7.51
CA GLY A 74 -7.77 11.99 -7.75
C GLY A 74 -8.77 12.21 -6.60
N ASN A 75 -9.00 11.22 -5.75
CA ASN A 75 -9.92 11.30 -4.62
C ASN A 75 -9.37 12.09 -3.42
N CYS A 76 -8.17 12.64 -3.55
CA CYS A 76 -7.49 13.41 -2.51
C CYS A 76 -6.97 14.76 -3.05
N PRO A 77 -7.87 15.68 -3.43
CA PRO A 77 -7.48 16.98 -3.94
C PRO A 77 -6.86 17.86 -2.85
N GLY A 78 -6.00 18.80 -3.25
CA GLY A 78 -5.46 19.83 -2.36
C GLY A 78 -4.40 19.35 -1.36
N ARG A 79 -3.94 18.11 -1.45
CA ARG A 79 -2.84 17.56 -0.63
C ARG A 79 -1.57 17.41 -1.46
N SER A 80 -0.41 17.46 -0.79
CA SER A 80 0.87 17.12 -1.44
C SER A 80 0.87 15.66 -1.91
N ASP A 81 1.73 15.33 -2.87
CA ASP A 81 1.83 13.97 -3.39
C ASP A 81 2.16 12.95 -2.29
N CYS A 82 3.04 13.31 -1.36
CA CYS A 82 3.41 12.47 -0.21
C CYS A 82 2.23 12.26 0.76
N GLU A 83 1.52 13.32 1.12
CA GLU A 83 0.37 13.22 2.01
C GLU A 83 -0.75 12.40 1.37
N ARG A 84 -1.06 12.68 0.10
CA ARG A 84 -2.03 11.93 -0.68
C ARG A 84 -1.69 10.45 -0.70
N MET A 85 -0.44 10.12 -1.04
CA MET A 85 0.02 8.75 -1.12
C MET A 85 -0.11 8.04 0.23
N ALA A 86 0.33 8.66 1.31
CA ALA A 86 0.24 8.08 2.65
C ALA A 86 -1.21 7.82 3.08
N ARG A 87 -2.10 8.80 2.88
CA ARG A 87 -3.50 8.70 3.31
C ARG A 87 -4.29 7.69 2.49
N ILE A 88 -4.12 7.67 1.16
CA ILE A 88 -4.77 6.67 0.28
C ILE A 88 -4.21 5.28 0.53
N HIS A 89 -2.90 5.16 0.80
CA HIS A 89 -2.30 3.86 1.14
C HIS A 89 -2.92 3.26 2.40
N ASN A 90 -3.04 4.05 3.47
CA ASN A 90 -3.58 3.58 4.74
C ASN A 90 -5.12 3.44 4.73
N GLY A 91 -5.84 4.38 4.13
CA GLY A 91 -7.29 4.47 4.19
C GLY A 91 -8.04 3.99 2.95
N GLY A 92 -7.35 3.50 1.93
CA GLY A 92 -7.95 3.06 0.67
C GLY A 92 -8.44 4.23 -0.21
N PRO A 93 -9.41 3.99 -1.12
CA PRO A 93 -9.79 4.95 -2.15
C PRO A 93 -10.30 6.30 -1.65
N TYR A 94 -10.80 6.33 -0.40
CA TYR A 94 -11.32 7.53 0.25
C TYR A 94 -10.46 7.94 1.46
N GLY A 95 -9.21 7.48 1.53
CA GLY A 95 -8.33 7.70 2.67
C GLY A 95 -8.19 9.16 3.08
N CYS A 96 -8.28 10.11 2.15
CA CYS A 96 -8.19 11.53 2.48
C CYS A 96 -9.45 12.14 3.11
N ASN A 97 -10.59 11.46 3.03
CA ASN A 97 -11.84 11.87 3.67
C ASN A 97 -12.13 11.05 4.94
N SER A 98 -11.19 10.19 5.35
CA SER A 98 -11.30 9.35 6.53
C SER A 98 -10.24 9.71 7.58
N GLY A 99 -10.32 9.08 8.75
CA GLY A 99 -9.43 9.30 9.90
C GLY A 99 -8.00 8.79 9.71
N THR A 100 -7.32 9.23 8.64
CA THR A 100 -5.92 8.88 8.30
C THR A 100 -4.92 9.98 8.64
N ASP A 101 -5.36 11.11 9.22
CA ASP A 101 -4.46 12.20 9.62
C ASP A 101 -3.37 11.72 10.59
N TRP A 102 -3.70 10.78 11.50
CA TRP A 102 -2.72 10.18 12.42
C TRP A 102 -1.62 9.42 11.67
N TYR A 103 -1.96 8.75 10.57
CA TYR A 103 -1.01 7.98 9.77
C TYR A 103 -0.10 8.93 9.01
N TRP A 104 -0.68 9.97 8.39
CA TRP A 104 0.11 11.02 7.74
C TRP A 104 1.09 11.70 8.71
N ASN A 105 0.62 12.10 9.89
CA ASN A 105 1.46 12.74 10.91
C ASN A 105 2.64 11.85 11.34
N LYS A 106 2.47 10.52 11.37
CA LYS A 106 3.57 9.58 11.61
C LYS A 106 4.54 9.52 10.44
N ILE A 107 4.03 9.42 9.21
CA ILE A 107 4.87 9.36 8.01
C ILE A 107 5.68 10.63 7.83
N SER A 108 5.09 11.81 8.04
CA SER A 108 5.77 13.10 7.87
C SER A 108 6.94 13.27 8.85
N GLN A 109 6.84 12.70 10.05
CA GLN A 109 7.94 12.69 11.04
C GLN A 109 9.13 11.83 10.58
N CYS A 110 8.90 10.82 9.75
CA CYS A 110 9.95 9.96 9.20
C CYS A 110 10.56 10.48 7.89
N MET A 111 10.08 11.62 7.37
CA MET A 111 10.57 12.25 6.12
C MET A 111 11.59 13.38 6.39
N GLY A 112 11.92 13.65 7.65
CA GLY A 112 12.90 14.65 8.08
C GLY A 112 14.28 14.07 8.36
#